data_AF-D9N541-F1
#
_entry.id   AF-D9N541-F1
#
_cell.length_a   1.000
_cell.length_b   1.000
_cell.length_c   1.000
_cell.angle_alpha   90.00
_cell.angle_beta   90.00
_cell.angle_gamma   90.00
#
_symmetry.space_group_name_H-M   'P 1'
#
loop_
_entity.id
_entity.type
_entity.pdbx_description
1 polymer ?
#
loop_
_entity_poly.entity_id
_entity_poly.type
_entity_poly.pdbx_seq_one_letter_code
_entity_poly.pdbx_strand_id
1 'polypeptide(L)'
;SGTTDDNPSFSVTTVLVPQNPRKNKLVMILPYEDSNSPECAPSYKVQLGTPLDVNPIQSVEELLWTSVLNDGWITTIPDHEGPLSAFSSSFIEGHTSLDAARATLAFDKLDMDPKSPIVGM
;
A
#
# COMPACT_ATOMS: atom_id res chain seq x y z
N SER A 1 -8.26 -4.93 19.63
CA SER A 1 -8.59 -4.74 18.21
C SER A 1 -8.75 -3.24 17.98
N GLY A 2 -7.90 -2.61 17.18
CA GLY A 2 -7.99 -1.18 16.87
C GLY A 2 -9.08 -0.89 15.82
N THR A 3 -10.27 -1.43 16.05
CA THR A 3 -11.44 -1.38 15.16
C THR A 3 -12.37 -0.20 15.47
N THR A 4 -11.91 0.72 16.33
CA THR A 4 -12.64 1.91 16.79
C THR A 4 -11.64 3.05 16.95
N ASP A 5 -12.08 4.30 16.76
CA ASP A 5 -11.22 5.50 16.81
C ASP A 5 -10.39 5.61 18.11
N ASP A 6 -10.95 5.17 19.23
CA ASP A 6 -10.32 5.33 20.56
C ASP A 6 -9.26 4.28 20.88
N ASN A 7 -9.04 3.29 20.00
CA ASN A 7 -8.10 2.21 20.24
C ASN A 7 -7.01 2.16 19.16
N PRO A 8 -5.78 2.60 19.45
CA PRO A 8 -4.72 2.62 18.46
C PRO A 8 -4.40 1.21 17.95
N SER A 9 -4.04 1.13 16.67
CA SER A 9 -3.59 -0.09 16.01
C SER A 9 -2.27 0.15 15.28
N PHE A 10 -1.83 -0.87 14.55
CA PHE A 10 -0.68 -0.79 13.66
C PHE A 10 -1.06 -1.40 12.30
N SER A 11 -0.37 -1.03 11.25
CA SER A 11 -0.41 -1.73 9.97
C SER A 11 0.98 -1.63 9.30
N VAL A 12 1.12 -2.26 8.14
CA VAL A 12 2.34 -2.23 7.32
C VAL A 12 2.03 -1.56 5.99
N THR A 13 3.03 -0.89 5.43
CA THR A 13 2.97 -0.44 4.04
C THR A 13 4.28 -0.74 3.35
N THR A 14 4.19 -1.22 2.11
CA THR A 14 5.33 -1.42 1.23
C THR A 14 5.50 -0.19 0.34
N VAL A 15 6.71 0.38 0.35
CA VAL A 15 7.05 1.52 -0.51
C VAL A 15 7.94 1.04 -1.65
N LEU A 16 7.49 1.26 -2.89
CA LEU A 16 8.25 0.98 -4.10
C LEU A 16 8.89 2.27 -4.60
N VAL A 17 10.22 2.26 -4.73
CA VAL A 17 11.02 3.41 -5.18
C VAL A 17 11.67 3.04 -6.52
N PRO A 18 11.31 3.70 -7.63
CA PRO A 18 11.93 3.44 -8.92
C PRO A 18 13.36 4.01 -8.97
N GLN A 19 14.15 3.56 -9.95
CA GLN A 19 15.56 3.98 -10.12
C GLN A 19 15.71 5.48 -10.45
N ASN A 20 14.69 6.09 -11.04
CA ASN A 20 14.60 7.49 -11.44
C ASN A 20 13.45 8.21 -10.72
N PRO A 21 13.49 8.34 -9.37
CA PRO A 21 12.34 8.76 -8.59
C PRO A 21 11.97 10.23 -8.81
N ARG A 22 10.72 10.47 -9.18
CA ARG A 22 10.06 11.77 -9.18
C ARG A 22 9.37 11.97 -7.84
N LYS A 23 9.79 12.99 -7.11
CA LYS A 23 9.33 13.25 -5.73
C LYS A 23 8.23 14.31 -5.62
N ASN A 24 7.63 14.74 -6.74
CA ASN A 24 6.62 15.79 -6.75
C ASN A 24 5.18 15.30 -6.52
N LYS A 25 4.98 13.99 -6.30
CA LYS A 25 3.75 13.39 -5.78
C LYS A 25 4.05 11.99 -5.23
N LEU A 26 3.14 11.48 -4.40
CA LEU A 26 3.09 10.09 -3.97
C LEU A 26 1.91 9.40 -4.66
N VAL A 27 2.12 8.19 -5.20
CA VAL A 27 1.03 7.35 -5.72
C VAL A 27 0.66 6.32 -4.65
N MET A 28 -0.63 6.20 -4.35
CA MET A 28 -1.17 5.18 -3.46
C MET A 28 -1.91 4.15 -4.30
N ILE A 29 -1.60 2.87 -4.07
CA ILE A 29 -2.22 1.75 -4.76
C ILE A 29 -2.92 0.89 -3.72
N LEU A 30 -4.19 0.61 -3.94
CA LEU A 30 -4.99 -0.28 -3.08
C LEU A 30 -5.26 -1.60 -3.83
N PRO A 31 -4.40 -2.63 -3.66
CA PRO A 31 -4.60 -3.93 -4.28
C PRO A 31 -5.93 -4.57 -3.92
N TYR A 32 -6.45 -5.40 -4.82
CA TYR A 32 -7.60 -6.26 -4.53
C TYR A 32 -7.15 -7.44 -3.64
N GLU A 33 -7.09 -7.24 -2.32
CA GLU A 33 -6.76 -8.31 -1.36
C GLU A 33 -7.89 -9.35 -1.29
N ASP A 34 -9.15 -8.89 -1.25
CA ASP A 34 -10.38 -9.69 -1.34
C ASP A 34 -10.38 -10.94 -0.44
N SER A 35 -9.72 -10.86 0.72
CA SER A 35 -9.44 -12.01 1.58
C SER A 35 -9.26 -11.60 3.03
N ASN A 36 -9.81 -12.38 3.94
CA ASN A 36 -9.69 -12.15 5.37
C ASN A 36 -8.52 -12.93 6.02
N SER A 37 -7.45 -13.19 5.26
CA SER A 37 -6.31 -13.98 5.73
C SER A 37 -4.99 -13.20 5.71
N PRO A 38 -4.20 -13.20 6.80
CA PRO A 38 -2.96 -12.43 6.87
C PRO A 38 -1.91 -12.77 5.79
N GLU A 39 -1.92 -13.99 5.26
CA GLU A 39 -1.05 -14.38 4.14
C GLU A 39 -1.44 -13.77 2.79
N CYS A 40 -2.60 -13.12 2.71
CA CYS A 40 -3.05 -12.35 1.55
C CYS A 40 -2.60 -10.88 1.61
N ALA A 41 -2.02 -10.44 2.73
CA ALA A 41 -1.59 -9.07 2.92
C ALA A 41 -0.66 -8.61 1.77
N PRO A 42 -0.89 -7.43 1.18
CA PRO A 42 -0.08 -6.89 0.09
C PRO A 42 1.42 -6.92 0.37
N SER A 43 1.83 -6.54 1.58
CA SER A 43 3.23 -6.53 1.99
C SER A 43 3.93 -7.89 1.93
N TYR A 44 3.17 -8.98 2.06
CA TYR A 44 3.65 -10.35 1.92
C TYR A 44 3.60 -10.81 0.45
N LYS A 45 2.51 -10.49 -0.25
CA LYS A 45 2.29 -10.92 -1.64
C LYS A 45 3.31 -10.36 -2.63
N VAL A 46 3.83 -9.16 -2.38
CA VAL A 46 4.86 -8.53 -3.24
C VAL A 46 6.29 -9.01 -2.97
N GLN A 47 6.52 -9.90 -2.00
CA GLN A 47 7.85 -10.40 -1.70
C GLN A 47 8.35 -11.39 -2.76
N LEU A 48 9.66 -11.37 -3.00
CA LEU A 48 10.29 -12.33 -3.91
C LEU A 48 10.14 -13.75 -3.36
N GLY A 49 9.57 -14.64 -4.17
CA GLY A 49 9.40 -16.06 -3.83
C GLY A 49 8.08 -16.41 -3.15
N THR A 50 7.19 -15.44 -2.94
CA THR A 50 5.81 -15.73 -2.51
C THR A 50 5.09 -16.55 -3.59
N PRO A 51 4.28 -17.57 -3.21
CA PRO A 51 3.51 -18.34 -4.18
C PRO A 51 2.61 -17.42 -5.01
N LEU A 52 2.65 -17.61 -6.33
CA LEU A 52 1.74 -16.96 -7.26
C LEU A 52 0.31 -17.32 -6.90
N ASP A 53 -0.60 -16.35 -6.95
CA ASP A 53 -2.00 -16.65 -6.82
C ASP A 53 -2.51 -17.47 -7.99
N VAL A 54 -3.47 -18.33 -7.68
CA VAL A 54 -4.25 -19.07 -8.68
C VAL A 54 -5.10 -18.13 -9.53
N ASN A 55 -5.41 -16.92 -9.04
CA ASN A 55 -6.16 -15.90 -9.75
C ASN A 55 -5.20 -14.94 -10.48
N PRO A 56 -5.24 -14.84 -11.83
CA PRO A 56 -4.35 -13.99 -12.59
C PRO A 56 -4.61 -12.48 -12.42
N ILE A 57 -5.70 -12.09 -11.76
CA ILE A 57 -6.06 -10.67 -11.55
C ILE A 57 -4.93 -9.92 -10.84
N GLN A 58 -4.30 -10.53 -9.82
CA GLN A 58 -3.17 -9.88 -9.12
C GLN A 58 -2.00 -9.58 -10.07
N SER A 59 -1.65 -10.51 -10.96
CA SER A 59 -0.57 -10.29 -11.93
C SER A 59 -0.90 -9.20 -12.95
N VAL A 60 -2.17 -9.06 -13.34
CA VAL A 60 -2.61 -7.96 -14.23
C VAL A 60 -2.51 -6.63 -13.50
N GLU A 61 -2.87 -6.60 -12.22
CA GLU A 61 -2.75 -5.42 -11.39
C GLU A 61 -1.27 -5.01 -11.19
N GLU A 62 -0.37 -5.93 -10.87
CA GLU A 62 1.07 -5.68 -10.76
C GLU A 62 1.69 -5.13 -12.06
N LEU A 63 1.15 -5.54 -13.22
CA LEU A 63 1.55 -4.97 -14.51
C LEU A 63 1.17 -3.48 -14.62
N LEU A 64 0.02 -3.07 -14.08
CA LEU A 64 -0.37 -1.66 -14.00
C LEU A 64 0.57 -0.88 -13.07
N TRP A 65 0.98 -1.47 -11.94
CA TRP A 65 1.92 -0.83 -11.01
C TRP A 65 3.27 -0.57 -11.67
N THR A 66 3.70 -1.50 -12.54
CA THR A 66 4.92 -1.34 -13.33
C THR A 66 4.86 -0.10 -14.21
N SER A 67 3.70 0.28 -14.74
CA SER A 67 3.55 1.53 -15.51
C SER A 67 3.78 2.78 -14.65
N VAL A 68 3.25 2.80 -13.42
CA VAL A 68 3.46 3.88 -12.44
C VAL A 68 4.94 4.03 -12.10
N LEU A 69 5.62 2.90 -11.88
CA LEU A 69 7.06 2.88 -11.57
C LEU A 69 7.91 3.31 -12.77
N ASN A 70 7.53 2.91 -14.00
CA ASN A 70 8.22 3.33 -15.23
C ASN A 70 8.14 4.85 -15.47
N ASP A 71 7.03 5.48 -15.07
CA ASP A 71 6.89 6.94 -15.07
C ASP A 71 7.73 7.65 -14.00
N GLY A 72 8.39 6.88 -13.12
CA GLY A 72 9.27 7.35 -12.07
C GLY A 72 8.56 7.72 -10.78
N TRP A 73 7.29 7.35 -10.59
CA TRP A 73 6.56 7.70 -9.38
C TRP A 73 6.91 6.79 -8.21
N ILE A 74 7.12 7.39 -7.02
CA ILE A 74 7.20 6.64 -5.77
C ILE A 74 5.78 6.19 -5.40
N THR A 75 5.68 4.92 -5.00
CA THR A 75 4.40 4.28 -4.73
C THR A 75 4.35 3.73 -3.31
N THR A 76 3.23 3.93 -2.62
CA THR A 76 2.91 3.32 -1.33
C THR A 76 1.78 2.31 -1.50
N ILE A 77 1.95 1.12 -0.93
CA ILE A 77 1.02 -0.01 -1.01
C ILE A 77 0.71 -0.45 0.43
N PRO A 78 -0.41 0.00 1.02
CA PRO A 78 -0.78 -0.37 2.38
C PRO A 78 -1.37 -1.78 2.45
N ASP A 79 -1.12 -2.45 3.57
CA ASP A 79 -1.97 -3.54 4.06
C ASP A 79 -3.25 -2.90 4.61
N HIS A 80 -4.12 -2.49 3.69
CA HIS A 80 -5.27 -1.63 3.98
C HIS A 80 -6.29 -2.34 4.87
N GLU A 81 -6.43 -3.66 4.77
CA GLU A 81 -7.29 -4.43 5.68
C GLU A 81 -6.76 -4.55 7.12
N GLY A 82 -5.54 -4.07 7.37
CA GLY A 82 -4.92 -3.99 8.69
C GLY A 82 -4.55 -5.36 9.27
N PRO A 83 -4.16 -5.41 10.55
CA PRO A 83 -3.58 -6.60 11.19
C PRO A 83 -4.62 -7.70 11.47
N LEU A 84 -5.89 -7.46 11.17
CA LEU A 84 -6.99 -8.40 11.33
C LEU A 84 -7.52 -8.93 10.01
N SER A 85 -6.95 -8.53 8.86
CA SER A 85 -7.47 -8.81 7.51
C SER A 85 -8.98 -8.57 7.46
N ALA A 86 -9.35 -7.35 7.85
CA ALA A 86 -10.74 -6.95 8.03
C ALA A 86 -11.39 -6.55 6.70
N PHE A 87 -11.39 -7.46 5.72
CA PHE A 87 -11.98 -7.25 4.40
C PHE A 87 -13.36 -6.62 4.48
N SER A 88 -13.59 -5.59 3.67
CA SER A 88 -14.84 -4.82 3.58
C SER A 88 -15.09 -3.89 4.78
N SER A 89 -14.11 -3.71 5.67
CA SER A 89 -14.16 -2.72 6.75
C SER A 89 -13.65 -1.37 6.27
N SER A 90 -14.55 -0.54 5.72
CA SER A 90 -14.18 0.81 5.24
C SER A 90 -13.53 1.69 6.31
N PHE A 91 -13.83 1.43 7.59
CA PHE A 91 -13.18 2.12 8.70
C PHE A 91 -11.70 1.76 8.79
N ILE A 92 -11.37 0.46 8.84
CA ILE A 92 -9.98 0.01 8.90
C ILE A 92 -9.24 0.43 7.63
N GLU A 93 -9.79 0.11 6.46
CA GLU A 93 -9.17 0.39 5.16
C GLU A 93 -8.89 1.87 4.94
N GLY A 94 -9.82 2.75 5.33
CA GLY A 94 -9.63 4.19 5.22
C GLY A 94 -8.51 4.71 6.12
N HIS A 95 -8.50 4.30 7.40
CA HIS A 95 -7.49 4.77 8.35
C HIS A 95 -6.09 4.26 8.00
N THR A 96 -5.94 2.96 7.75
CA THR A 96 -4.65 2.35 7.39
C THR A 96 -4.07 2.93 6.10
N SER A 97 -4.91 3.19 5.09
CA SER A 97 -4.46 3.78 3.82
C SER A 97 -3.97 5.22 3.99
N LEU A 98 -4.71 6.05 4.72
CA LEU A 98 -4.31 7.44 4.99
C LEU A 98 -3.07 7.51 5.89
N ASP A 99 -2.98 6.64 6.89
CA ASP A 99 -1.81 6.55 7.76
C ASP A 99 -0.58 6.02 7.03
N ALA A 100 -0.73 5.09 6.08
CA ALA A 100 0.36 4.65 5.22
C ALA A 100 0.91 5.78 4.34
N ALA A 101 0.03 6.63 3.79
CA ALA A 101 0.47 7.82 3.05
C ALA A 101 1.25 8.80 3.95
N ARG A 102 0.74 9.06 5.16
CA ARG A 102 1.42 9.91 6.17
C ARG A 102 2.77 9.31 6.57
N ALA A 103 2.82 8.01 6.84
CA ALA A 103 4.04 7.30 7.22
C ALA A 103 5.08 7.33 6.10
N THR A 104 4.64 7.14 4.85
CA THR A 104 5.52 7.22 3.67
C THR A 104 6.10 8.63 3.51
N LEU A 105 5.27 9.67 3.57
CA LEU A 105 5.72 11.06 3.45
C LEU A 105 6.61 11.51 4.64
N ALA A 106 6.43 10.91 5.81
CA ALA A 106 7.26 11.15 7.00
C ALA A 106 8.54 10.28 7.03
N PHE A 107 8.74 9.38 6.07
CA PHE A 107 9.93 8.54 6.05
C PHE A 107 11.12 9.29 5.45
N ASP A 108 11.96 9.86 6.33
CA ASP A 108 13.08 10.75 5.97
C ASP A 108 14.02 10.19 4.88
N LYS A 109 14.13 8.87 4.76
CA LYS A 109 14.99 8.24 3.74
C LYS A 109 14.48 8.44 2.29
N LEU A 110 13.21 8.77 2.11
CA LEU A 110 12.65 9.08 0.79
C LEU A 110 12.91 10.52 0.37
N ASP A 111 13.14 11.43 1.32
CA ASP A 111 13.39 12.85 1.08
C ASP A 111 12.31 13.45 0.14
N MET A 112 11.05 13.18 0.47
CA MET A 112 9.87 13.75 -0.19
C MET A 112 9.35 14.93 0.63
N ASP A 113 8.71 15.91 -0.03
CA ASP A 113 8.00 16.97 0.70
C ASP A 113 6.78 16.36 1.41
N PRO A 114 6.60 16.53 2.74
CA PRO A 114 5.42 16.07 3.47
C PRO A 114 4.08 16.62 2.95
N LYS A 115 4.11 17.66 2.11
CA LYS A 115 2.95 18.25 1.43
C LYS A 115 2.79 17.82 -0.02
N SER A 116 3.60 16.86 -0.47
CA SER A 116 3.49 16.30 -1.82
C SER A 116 2.05 15.83 -2.07
N PRO A 117 1.45 16.16 -3.23
CA PRO A 117 0.15 15.64 -3.59
C PRO A 117 0.13 14.12 -3.54
N ILE A 118 -0.97 13.55 -3.05
CA ILE A 118 -1.22 12.11 -3.06
C ILE A 118 -2.21 11.83 -4.18
N VAL A 119 -1.91 10.86 -5.03
CA VAL A 119 -2.77 10.40 -6.12
C VAL A 119 -3.12 8.94 -5.87
N GLY A 120 -4.42 8.63 -5.77
CA GLY A 120 -4.89 7.25 -5.67
C GLY A 120 -5.00 6.62 -7.06
N MET A 121 -4.70 5.32 -7.13
CA MET A 121 -4.97 4.45 -8.26
C MET A 121 -5.89 3.32 -7.82
#